data_AF-A0A2V5TFI7-F1
#
_entry.id   AF-A0A2V5TFI7-F1
#
_cell.length_a   1.000
_cell.length_b   1.000
_cell.length_c   1.000
_cell.angle_alpha   90.00
_cell.angle_beta   90.00
_cell.angle_gamma   90.00
#
_symmetry.space_group_name_H-M   'P 1'
#
loop_
_entity.id
_entity.type
_entity.pdbx_description
1 polymer ?
#
loop_
_entity_poly.entity_id
_entity_poly.type
_entity_poly.pdbx_seq_one_letter_code
_entity_poly.pdbx_strand_id
1 'polypeptide(L)'
;QTETADDFVLNECVLINQATFTGLLPLGAPLSSINRVEVEIYHVFPVDSDTNRTPAVVTRTNSPSDVEIDDATRDTLDSSLSANATVVNPIFSVLNSVVNNINKSPNQFTGGEGPVTGTEVTITVTFDPPILLPADHYFFRPEAGLSSGNFLWLSAPKPVNPPLFVGDLQSWIRNDNLAPDWSRIGTDITHEGPFNASFSLSGVTDALSIIDQLVPCSGPASGGTWKNHGQYVSSVAHVAQSLADQGCISQQEIGQIVSDAARSSCGKPTKHQKPQKHQKHQKHH
;
A
#
# COMPACT_ATOMS: atom_id res chain seq x y z
N GLN A 1 -20.87 -0.85 5.71
CA GLN A 1 -19.41 -1.09 5.76
C GLN A 1 -18.79 -0.13 6.77
N THR A 2 -17.66 -0.47 7.38
CA THR A 2 -16.89 0.42 8.26
C THR A 2 -15.44 0.42 7.78
N GLU A 3 -14.87 1.59 7.60
CA GLU A 3 -13.58 1.78 6.96
C GLU A 3 -12.71 2.69 7.83
N THR A 4 -11.44 2.33 8.00
CA THR A 4 -10.49 3.08 8.82
C THR A 4 -9.23 3.37 8.02
N ALA A 5 -8.75 4.60 8.09
CA ALA A 5 -7.57 5.05 7.36
C ALA A 5 -6.65 5.88 8.26
N ASP A 6 -5.35 5.80 8.03
CA ASP A 6 -4.33 6.60 8.73
C ASP A 6 -3.29 7.10 7.73
N ASP A 7 -2.67 8.23 8.04
CA ASP A 7 -1.88 8.97 7.05
C ASP A 7 -0.39 8.63 7.03
N PHE A 8 0.23 8.89 5.88
CA PHE A 8 1.68 8.84 5.70
C PHE A 8 2.11 9.87 4.65
N VAL A 9 3.36 10.32 4.74
CA VAL A 9 3.93 11.31 3.82
C VAL A 9 5.16 10.71 3.13
N LEU A 10 5.23 10.92 1.83
CA LEU A 10 6.36 10.56 0.98
C LEU A 10 7.05 11.85 0.52
N ASN A 11 8.37 11.96 0.75
CA ASN A 11 9.16 13.12 0.32
C ASN A 11 9.76 12.95 -1.08
N GLU A 12 9.65 11.76 -1.64
CA GLU A 12 10.14 11.34 -2.95
C GLU A 12 9.24 10.20 -3.45
N CYS A 13 9.38 9.81 -4.72
CA CYS A 13 8.63 8.68 -5.24
C CYS A 13 9.02 7.38 -4.56
N VAL A 14 8.04 6.52 -4.27
CA VAL A 14 8.26 5.21 -3.66
C VAL A 14 7.50 4.16 -4.44
N LEU A 15 8.20 3.07 -4.80
CA LEU A 15 7.58 1.82 -5.22
C LEU A 15 7.39 0.94 -3.97
N ILE A 16 6.19 0.97 -3.42
CA ILE A 16 5.78 0.24 -2.22
C ILE A 16 5.55 -1.22 -2.59
N ASN A 17 6.29 -2.10 -1.93
CA ASN A 17 6.27 -3.54 -2.18
C ASN A 17 5.48 -4.30 -1.11
N GLN A 18 5.56 -3.84 0.14
CA GLN A 18 4.92 -4.53 1.26
C GLN A 18 4.36 -3.52 2.26
N ALA A 19 3.33 -3.95 2.97
CA ALA A 19 2.79 -3.27 4.14
C ALA A 19 2.68 -4.24 5.32
N THR A 20 2.74 -3.73 6.54
CA THR A 20 2.27 -4.47 7.71
C THR A 20 1.24 -3.64 8.45
N PHE A 21 0.25 -4.28 9.06
CA PHE A 21 -0.65 -3.63 10.00
C PHE A 21 -1.02 -4.59 11.13
N THR A 22 -1.21 -4.04 12.34
CA THR A 22 -1.46 -4.84 13.54
C THR A 22 -2.85 -4.57 14.07
N GLY A 23 -3.61 -5.63 14.36
CA GLY A 23 -4.97 -5.52 14.84
C GLY A 23 -5.37 -6.66 15.77
N LEU A 24 -6.63 -6.61 16.20
CA LEU A 24 -7.26 -7.65 17.01
C LEU A 24 -8.21 -8.49 16.18
N LEU A 25 -8.01 -9.80 16.25
CA LEU A 25 -9.04 -10.78 15.93
C LEU A 25 -9.92 -11.02 17.17
N PRO A 26 -11.21 -11.39 16.97
CA PRO A 26 -12.05 -11.88 18.06
C PRO A 26 -11.36 -13.01 18.82
N LEU A 27 -11.49 -13.03 20.15
CA LEU A 27 -10.82 -14.02 20.98
C LEU A 27 -11.20 -15.46 20.55
N GLY A 28 -10.19 -16.26 20.22
CA GLY A 28 -10.37 -17.64 19.76
C GLY A 28 -10.67 -17.80 18.26
N ALA A 29 -10.78 -16.71 17.49
CA ALA A 29 -10.89 -16.80 16.04
C ALA A 29 -9.55 -17.33 15.46
N PRO A 30 -9.59 -18.36 14.57
CA PRO A 30 -8.37 -18.86 13.93
C PRO A 30 -7.86 -17.83 12.91
N LEU A 31 -6.56 -17.85 12.59
CA LEU A 31 -6.00 -16.99 11.53
C LEU A 31 -6.67 -17.22 10.17
N SER A 32 -7.12 -18.45 9.91
CA SER A 32 -7.89 -18.81 8.70
C SER A 32 -9.28 -18.18 8.64
N SER A 33 -9.71 -17.46 9.69
CA SER A 33 -10.93 -16.66 9.64
C SER A 33 -10.76 -15.41 8.77
N ILE A 34 -9.53 -14.93 8.56
CA ILE A 34 -9.21 -13.85 7.62
C ILE A 34 -9.40 -14.41 6.21
N ASN A 35 -10.45 -13.96 5.53
CA ASN A 35 -10.84 -14.48 4.21
C ASN A 35 -10.60 -13.49 3.07
N ARG A 36 -10.33 -12.22 3.38
CA ARG A 36 -10.01 -11.16 2.44
C ARG A 36 -9.08 -10.16 3.10
N VAL A 37 -8.08 -9.69 2.37
CA VAL A 37 -7.36 -8.46 2.72
C VAL A 37 -7.43 -7.52 1.53
N GLU A 38 -7.88 -6.31 1.78
CA GLU A 38 -7.96 -5.22 0.80
C GLU A 38 -7.16 -4.02 1.34
N VAL A 39 -6.45 -3.35 0.44
CA VAL A 39 -5.71 -2.13 0.71
C VAL A 39 -6.14 -1.10 -0.32
N GLU A 40 -6.54 0.06 0.17
CA GLU A 40 -6.81 1.25 -0.64
C GLU A 40 -5.87 2.37 -0.20
N ILE A 41 -5.54 3.25 -1.13
CA ILE A 41 -4.79 4.48 -0.88
C ILE A 41 -5.67 5.67 -1.26
N TYR A 42 -5.66 6.72 -0.45
CA TYR A 42 -6.40 7.96 -0.70
C TYR A 42 -5.45 9.15 -0.70
N HIS A 43 -5.76 10.18 -1.49
CA HIS A 43 -5.13 11.49 -1.32
C HIS A 43 -5.73 12.21 -0.11
N VAL A 44 -5.10 13.32 0.28
CA VAL A 44 -5.68 14.27 1.24
C VAL A 44 -6.78 15.09 0.58
N PHE A 45 -7.93 15.23 1.27
CA PHE A 45 -9.00 16.15 0.88
C PHE A 45 -8.44 17.59 0.69
N PRO A 46 -8.79 18.31 -0.39
CA PRO A 46 -9.96 18.09 -1.26
C PRO A 46 -9.68 17.33 -2.57
N VAL A 47 -8.50 16.75 -2.75
CA VAL A 47 -8.20 15.95 -3.95
C VAL A 47 -9.21 14.79 -4.04
N ASP A 48 -9.59 14.41 -5.26
CA ASP A 48 -10.55 13.34 -5.56
C ASP A 48 -11.87 13.41 -4.76
N SER A 49 -12.35 14.64 -4.50
CA SER A 49 -13.52 14.89 -3.66
C SER A 49 -14.50 15.88 -4.29
N ASP A 50 -15.80 15.67 -4.06
CA ASP A 50 -16.82 16.66 -4.43
C ASP A 50 -16.91 17.75 -3.35
N THR A 51 -16.21 18.86 -3.61
CA THR A 51 -16.15 20.01 -2.71
C THR A 51 -17.43 20.86 -2.66
N ASN A 52 -18.44 20.55 -3.47
CA ASN A 52 -19.72 21.26 -3.45
C ASN A 52 -20.69 20.70 -2.40
N ARG A 53 -20.42 19.51 -1.85
CA ARG A 53 -21.25 18.92 -0.79
C ARG A 53 -21.02 19.63 0.53
N THR A 54 -22.05 19.62 1.38
CA THR A 54 -21.89 19.97 2.78
C THR A 54 -21.40 18.74 3.54
N PRO A 55 -20.23 18.78 4.20
CA PRO A 55 -19.75 17.65 4.98
C PRO A 55 -20.70 17.28 6.12
N ALA A 56 -20.91 15.99 6.33
CA ALA A 56 -21.69 15.42 7.42
C ALA A 56 -20.87 15.23 8.72
N VAL A 57 -19.63 15.72 8.73
CA VAL A 57 -18.63 15.57 9.80
C VAL A 57 -18.18 16.93 10.32
N VAL A 58 -17.44 16.96 11.42
CA VAL A 58 -16.97 18.20 12.04
C VAL A 58 -15.99 18.96 11.14
N THR A 59 -15.09 18.25 10.47
CA THR A 59 -14.12 18.82 9.53
C THR A 59 -13.66 17.78 8.51
N ARG A 60 -13.29 18.23 7.32
CA ARG A 60 -12.59 17.45 6.28
C ARG A 60 -11.14 17.95 6.06
N THR A 61 -10.69 18.93 6.85
CA THR A 61 -9.31 19.39 6.78
C THR A 61 -8.38 18.24 7.13
N ASN A 62 -7.44 17.93 6.24
CA ASN A 62 -6.49 16.82 6.39
C ASN A 62 -7.17 15.46 6.60
N SER A 63 -8.37 15.24 6.05
CA SER A 63 -9.01 13.93 6.02
C SER A 63 -8.68 13.19 4.72
N PRO A 64 -8.93 11.87 4.62
CA PRO A 64 -8.90 11.20 3.33
C PRO A 64 -9.90 11.82 2.33
N SER A 65 -9.60 11.66 1.05
CA SER A 65 -10.48 12.04 -0.07
C SER A 65 -11.79 11.24 -0.09
N ASP A 66 -12.73 11.65 -0.93
CA ASP A 66 -13.99 10.91 -1.11
C ASP A 66 -13.74 9.57 -1.82
N VAL A 67 -12.91 9.60 -2.85
CA VAL A 67 -12.57 8.46 -3.72
C VAL A 67 -11.11 8.05 -3.51
N GLU A 68 -10.89 6.74 -3.50
CA GLU A 68 -9.58 6.10 -3.50
C GLU A 68 -8.81 6.35 -4.80
N ILE A 69 -7.52 6.06 -4.77
CA ILE A 69 -6.68 6.01 -5.96
C ILE A 69 -6.84 4.60 -6.57
N ASP A 70 -7.72 4.48 -7.57
CA ASP A 70 -8.08 3.19 -8.19
C ASP A 70 -6.86 2.32 -8.58
N ASP A 71 -5.80 2.92 -9.12
CA ASP A 71 -4.60 2.19 -9.57
C ASP A 71 -3.67 1.74 -8.43
N ALA A 72 -3.92 2.21 -7.21
CA ALA A 72 -3.21 1.85 -5.98
C ALA A 72 -3.99 0.84 -5.12
N THR A 73 -5.24 0.52 -5.47
CA THR A 73 -6.05 -0.48 -4.75
C THR A 73 -5.54 -1.90 -5.02
N ARG A 74 -5.48 -2.72 -3.97
CA ARG A 74 -5.03 -4.11 -4.04
C ARG A 74 -5.90 -5.02 -3.18
N ASP A 75 -6.18 -6.23 -3.65
CA ASP A 75 -7.05 -7.20 -2.98
C ASP A 75 -6.50 -8.64 -3.14
N THR A 76 -6.64 -9.43 -2.09
CA THR A 76 -6.47 -10.89 -2.16
C THR A 76 -7.39 -11.57 -3.18
N LEU A 77 -8.60 -11.06 -3.44
CA LEU A 77 -9.59 -11.71 -4.29
C LEU A 77 -9.24 -11.67 -5.78
N ASP A 78 -8.56 -10.61 -6.22
CA ASP A 78 -8.06 -10.49 -7.60
C ASP A 78 -6.57 -10.86 -7.72
N SER A 79 -5.97 -11.32 -6.61
CA SER A 79 -4.54 -11.68 -6.49
C SER A 79 -3.57 -10.52 -6.70
N SER A 80 -4.04 -9.27 -6.61
CA SER A 80 -3.16 -8.10 -6.69
C SER A 80 -2.37 -7.86 -5.39
N LEU A 81 -2.72 -8.55 -4.31
CA LEU A 81 -1.85 -8.74 -3.15
C LEU A 81 -1.93 -10.16 -2.61
N SER A 82 -0.93 -10.52 -1.81
CA SER A 82 -0.95 -11.67 -0.90
C SER A 82 -0.81 -11.21 0.54
N ALA A 83 -1.41 -11.95 1.48
CA ALA A 83 -1.39 -11.59 2.89
C ALA A 83 -1.08 -12.80 3.77
N ASN A 84 -0.31 -12.57 4.83
CA ASN A 84 -0.03 -13.55 5.87
C ASN A 84 -0.22 -12.92 7.26
N ALA A 85 -1.01 -13.58 8.11
CA ALA A 85 -1.21 -13.17 9.49
C ALA A 85 -0.33 -13.97 10.45
N THR A 86 0.25 -13.31 11.44
CA THR A 86 1.02 -13.94 12.52
C THR A 86 0.51 -13.46 13.87
N VAL A 87 0.32 -14.37 14.82
CA VAL A 87 -0.05 -14.02 16.19
C VAL A 87 1.12 -13.33 16.88
N VAL A 88 0.87 -12.14 17.44
CA VAL A 88 1.81 -11.39 18.28
C VAL A 88 1.55 -11.69 19.75
N ASN A 89 0.29 -11.57 20.17
CA ASN A 89 -0.13 -11.86 21.53
C ASN A 89 -1.49 -12.59 21.51
N PRO A 90 -1.58 -13.81 22.07
CA PRO A 90 -2.84 -14.58 22.07
C PRO A 90 -3.97 -13.88 22.83
N ILE A 91 -3.66 -13.05 23.84
CA ILE A 91 -4.63 -12.32 24.66
C ILE A 91 -4.13 -10.90 24.85
N PHE A 92 -4.72 -9.97 24.11
CA PHE A 92 -4.45 -8.55 24.18
C PHE A 92 -5.75 -7.78 24.42
N SER A 93 -5.69 -6.72 25.22
CA SER A 93 -6.86 -5.89 25.54
C SER A 93 -6.60 -4.44 25.23
N VAL A 94 -7.59 -3.79 24.62
CA VAL A 94 -7.66 -2.34 24.42
C VAL A 94 -8.66 -1.73 25.38
N LEU A 95 -8.45 -0.46 25.73
CA LEU A 95 -9.32 0.28 26.64
C LEU A 95 -10.61 0.77 25.97
N ASN A 96 -10.61 0.92 24.64
CA ASN A 96 -11.75 1.37 23.87
C ASN A 96 -11.77 0.77 22.46
N SER A 97 -12.90 0.85 21.79
CA SER A 97 -13.12 0.41 20.40
C SER A 97 -14.14 1.32 19.71
N VAL A 98 -14.09 1.37 18.38
CA VAL A 98 -15.07 2.07 17.53
C VAL A 98 -15.43 1.15 16.37
N VAL A 99 -16.70 0.75 16.27
CA VAL A 99 -17.21 -0.22 15.30
C VAL A 99 -18.53 0.24 14.68
N ASN A 100 -19.51 0.55 15.53
CA ASN A 100 -20.90 0.82 15.13
C ASN A 100 -21.34 2.25 15.45
N ASN A 101 -20.86 2.83 16.56
CA ASN A 101 -21.25 4.13 17.07
C ASN A 101 -20.55 5.28 16.32
N ILE A 102 -20.70 5.29 15.00
CA ILE A 102 -20.12 6.25 14.06
C ILE A 102 -21.27 7.09 13.49
N ASN A 103 -21.41 8.32 14.00
CA ASN A 103 -22.55 9.19 13.76
C ASN A 103 -22.17 10.49 13.04
N LYS A 104 -23.13 11.08 12.32
CA LYS A 104 -23.00 12.41 11.71
C LYS A 104 -22.89 13.51 12.77
N SER A 105 -22.23 14.60 12.40
CA SER A 105 -22.32 15.87 13.11
C SER A 105 -23.78 16.35 13.20
N PRO A 106 -24.23 16.90 14.35
CA PRO A 106 -23.46 17.27 15.54
C PRO A 106 -23.42 16.20 16.64
N ASN A 107 -23.84 14.97 16.36
CA ASN A 107 -23.93 13.87 17.34
C ASN A 107 -22.78 12.86 17.19
N GLN A 108 -21.64 13.29 16.66
CA GLN A 108 -20.49 12.44 16.36
C GLN A 108 -19.82 11.86 17.62
N PHE A 109 -19.89 12.56 18.75
CA PHE A 109 -19.33 12.08 20.01
C PHE A 109 -20.18 10.94 20.58
N THR A 110 -19.59 9.76 20.69
CA THR A 110 -20.23 8.56 21.24
C THR A 110 -19.45 7.94 22.39
N GLY A 111 -18.17 8.30 22.54
CA GLY A 111 -17.26 7.70 23.52
C GLY A 111 -16.72 6.32 23.13
N GLY A 112 -17.05 5.80 21.93
CA GLY A 112 -16.71 4.44 21.50
C GLY A 112 -17.63 3.37 22.10
N GLU A 113 -17.25 2.10 21.96
CA GLU A 113 -17.98 0.94 22.53
C GLU A 113 -17.28 0.29 23.72
N GLY A 114 -16.18 0.88 24.21
CA GLY A 114 -15.48 0.43 25.40
C GLY A 114 -14.47 -0.69 25.16
N PRO A 115 -13.95 -1.31 26.25
CA PRO A 115 -12.84 -2.25 26.19
C PRO A 115 -13.15 -3.51 25.39
N VAL A 116 -12.16 -3.99 24.63
CA VAL A 116 -12.22 -5.24 23.87
C VAL A 116 -10.99 -6.09 24.16
N THR A 117 -11.19 -7.39 24.33
CA THR A 117 -10.11 -8.39 24.42
C THR A 117 -10.15 -9.31 23.22
N GLY A 118 -9.00 -9.52 22.59
CA GLY A 118 -8.86 -10.38 21.42
C GLY A 118 -7.47 -10.98 21.30
N THR A 119 -7.19 -11.54 20.13
CA THR A 119 -5.86 -12.01 19.76
C THR A 119 -5.20 -10.96 18.88
N GLU A 120 -4.07 -10.41 19.33
CA GLU A 120 -3.28 -9.45 18.57
C GLU A 120 -2.51 -10.18 17.48
N VAL A 121 -2.67 -9.70 16.25
CA VAL A 121 -2.02 -10.25 15.07
C VAL A 121 -1.41 -9.12 14.25
N THR A 122 -0.27 -9.40 13.63
CA THR A 122 0.27 -8.58 12.55
C THR A 122 -0.05 -9.27 11.23
N ILE A 123 -0.62 -8.52 10.29
CA ILE A 123 -0.85 -8.94 8.92
C ILE A 123 0.25 -8.31 8.06
N THR A 124 0.99 -9.15 7.34
CA THR A 124 1.98 -8.74 6.35
C THR A 124 1.36 -8.89 4.97
N VAL A 125 1.41 -7.83 4.19
CA VAL A 125 0.90 -7.74 2.82
C VAL A 125 2.08 -7.62 1.86
N THR A 126 2.05 -8.38 0.77
CA THR A 126 2.95 -8.21 -0.38
C THR A 126 2.11 -7.84 -1.60
N PHE A 127 2.42 -6.69 -2.20
CA PHE A 127 1.72 -6.17 -3.37
C PHE A 127 2.31 -6.78 -4.65
N ASP A 128 1.44 -7.23 -5.56
CA ASP A 128 1.80 -7.75 -6.88
C ASP A 128 0.70 -7.40 -7.91
N PRO A 129 0.82 -6.29 -8.66
CA PRO A 129 2.01 -5.46 -8.78
C PRO A 129 2.24 -4.55 -7.57
N PRO A 130 3.48 -4.10 -7.33
CA PRO A 130 3.76 -3.05 -6.35
C PRO A 130 3.02 -1.75 -6.66
N ILE A 131 2.93 -0.87 -5.67
CA ILE A 131 2.22 0.42 -5.78
C ILE A 131 3.26 1.53 -5.93
N LEU A 132 3.22 2.28 -7.03
CA LEU A 132 4.06 3.45 -7.22
C LEU A 132 3.30 4.69 -6.77
N LEU A 133 3.84 5.42 -5.79
CA LEU A 133 3.28 6.70 -5.35
C LEU A 133 4.33 7.80 -5.49
N PRO A 134 3.98 8.95 -6.09
CA PRO A 134 4.79 10.17 -6.05
C PRO A 134 4.98 10.73 -4.64
N ALA A 135 5.89 11.70 -4.51
CA ALA A 135 6.01 12.48 -3.29
C ALA A 135 4.71 13.26 -3.02
N ASP A 136 3.98 12.86 -1.97
CA ASP A 136 2.75 13.52 -1.52
C ASP A 136 2.36 13.03 -0.11
N HIS A 137 1.21 13.49 0.37
CA HIS A 137 0.53 13.05 1.57
C HIS A 137 -0.66 12.15 1.21
N TYR A 138 -0.66 10.93 1.75
CA TYR A 138 -1.67 9.91 1.47
C TYR A 138 -2.26 9.33 2.75
N PHE A 139 -3.33 8.56 2.58
CA PHE A 139 -3.88 7.68 3.61
C PHE A 139 -3.78 6.22 3.19
N PHE A 140 -3.38 5.38 4.14
CA PHE A 140 -3.40 3.93 4.05
C PHE A 140 -4.67 3.41 4.71
N ARG A 141 -5.48 2.67 3.94
CA ARG A 141 -6.76 2.09 4.39
C ARG A 141 -6.68 0.57 4.20
N PRO A 142 -6.25 -0.20 5.23
CA PRO A 142 -6.32 -1.65 5.21
C PRO A 142 -7.68 -2.16 5.69
N GLU A 143 -8.15 -3.26 5.13
CA GLU A 143 -9.25 -4.05 5.68
C GLU A 143 -8.90 -5.53 5.68
N ALA A 144 -9.22 -6.18 6.80
CA ALA A 144 -9.17 -7.62 6.92
C ALA A 144 -10.60 -8.14 7.14
N GLY A 145 -11.17 -8.70 6.08
CA GLY A 145 -12.46 -9.37 6.12
C GLY A 145 -12.35 -10.67 6.92
N LEU A 146 -13.28 -10.87 7.86
CA LEU A 146 -13.37 -12.10 8.65
C LEU A 146 -14.61 -12.90 8.23
N SER A 147 -14.52 -14.23 8.30
CA SER A 147 -15.68 -15.13 8.16
C SER A 147 -16.77 -14.87 9.20
N SER A 148 -16.43 -14.28 10.35
CA SER A 148 -17.37 -13.79 11.37
C SER A 148 -16.70 -12.77 12.28
N GLY A 149 -17.46 -11.77 12.74
CA GLY A 149 -16.95 -10.71 13.61
C GLY A 149 -16.17 -9.64 12.84
N ASN A 150 -15.49 -8.77 13.58
CA ASN A 150 -14.73 -7.66 13.01
C ASN A 150 -13.26 -7.79 13.37
N PHE A 151 -12.39 -7.43 12.42
CA PHE A 151 -11.00 -7.12 12.71
C PHE A 151 -10.92 -5.68 13.22
N LEU A 152 -10.25 -5.44 14.35
CA LEU A 152 -10.06 -4.10 14.91
C LEU A 152 -8.62 -3.66 14.69
N TRP A 153 -8.40 -2.62 13.88
CA TRP A 153 -7.07 -2.08 13.65
C TRP A 153 -6.58 -1.35 14.90
N LEU A 154 -5.41 -1.74 15.42
CA LEU A 154 -4.89 -1.19 16.67
C LEU A 154 -4.22 0.16 16.46
N SER A 155 -4.34 1.04 17.45
CA SER A 155 -3.55 2.27 17.54
C SER A 155 -2.07 1.95 17.77
N ALA A 156 -1.17 2.69 17.11
CA ALA A 156 0.24 2.77 17.46
C ALA A 156 0.46 3.77 18.60
N PRO A 157 1.49 3.56 19.44
CA PRO A 157 2.03 4.63 20.27
C PRO A 157 2.44 5.81 19.38
N LYS A 158 2.17 7.05 19.83
CA LYS A 158 2.64 8.24 19.12
C LYS A 158 4.16 8.14 18.88
N PRO A 159 4.65 8.41 17.65
CA PRO A 159 6.08 8.48 17.39
C PRO A 159 6.77 9.42 18.37
N VAL A 160 7.99 9.06 18.76
CA VAL A 160 8.80 9.87 19.68
C VAL A 160 9.11 11.23 19.07
N ASN A 161 8.95 12.26 19.90
CA ASN A 161 9.17 13.68 19.63
C ASN A 161 10.55 13.97 19.00
N PRO A 162 10.67 14.84 17.97
CA PRO A 162 9.60 15.63 17.36
C PRO A 162 8.69 14.81 16.44
N PRO A 163 7.42 15.23 16.23
CA PRO A 163 6.55 14.64 15.22
C PRO A 163 7.27 14.56 13.88
N LEU A 164 7.10 13.46 13.14
CA LEU A 164 7.70 13.30 11.81
C LEU A 164 7.23 14.40 10.84
N PHE A 165 6.04 14.99 11.07
CA PHE A 165 5.45 16.06 10.27
C PHE A 165 4.68 17.08 11.12
N VAL A 166 4.55 18.33 10.64
CA VAL A 166 3.74 19.38 11.28
C VAL A 166 2.32 19.31 10.71
N GLY A 167 1.36 18.78 11.47
CA GLY A 167 -0.02 18.61 10.98
C GLY A 167 -0.78 17.55 11.77
N ASP A 168 -1.99 17.23 11.30
CA ASP A 168 -2.88 16.28 11.96
C ASP A 168 -2.62 14.84 11.50
N LEU A 169 -1.72 14.17 12.23
CA LEU A 169 -1.44 12.73 12.11
C LEU A 169 -2.41 12.00 13.04
N GLN A 170 -3.60 11.69 12.55
CA GLN A 170 -4.57 10.94 13.33
C GLN A 170 -5.42 10.02 12.47
N SER A 171 -5.92 8.95 13.10
CA SER A 171 -6.72 7.95 12.40
C SER A 171 -8.16 8.41 12.20
N TRP A 172 -8.67 8.09 11.02
CA TRP A 172 -9.99 8.45 10.53
C TRP A 172 -10.86 7.22 10.30
N ILE A 173 -12.17 7.37 10.41
CA ILE A 173 -13.14 6.31 10.19
C ILE A 173 -14.35 6.83 9.42
N ARG A 174 -14.97 5.96 8.62
CA ARG A 174 -16.30 6.20 8.05
C ARG A 174 -17.13 4.92 8.03
N ASN A 175 -18.44 5.11 7.92
CA ASN A 175 -19.41 4.06 7.63
C ASN A 175 -20.36 4.53 6.52
N ASP A 176 -21.31 3.69 6.12
CA ASP A 176 -22.28 4.03 5.06
C ASP A 176 -23.09 5.31 5.36
N ASN A 177 -23.24 5.68 6.64
CA ASN A 177 -23.92 6.92 6.99
C ASN A 177 -23.04 8.14 6.75
N LEU A 178 -21.73 8.04 6.96
CA LEU A 178 -20.79 9.14 6.75
C LEU A 178 -20.31 9.24 5.30
N ALA A 179 -20.27 8.12 4.56
CA ALA A 179 -19.72 8.07 3.21
C ALA A 179 -20.28 9.20 2.31
N PRO A 180 -19.40 9.95 1.62
CA PRO A 180 -17.95 9.72 1.51
C PRO A 180 -17.10 10.45 2.58
N ASP A 181 -17.72 11.12 3.55
CA ASP A 181 -17.01 11.88 4.57
C ASP A 181 -16.35 11.00 5.64
N TRP A 182 -15.23 11.48 6.18
CA TRP A 182 -14.43 10.80 7.20
C TRP A 182 -14.46 11.56 8.52
N SER A 183 -14.54 10.85 9.65
CA SER A 183 -14.52 11.45 10.99
C SER A 183 -13.27 11.02 11.76
N ARG A 184 -12.72 11.93 12.57
CA ARG A 184 -11.53 11.67 13.39
C ARG A 184 -11.88 10.78 14.56
N ILE A 185 -11.27 9.61 14.68
CA ILE A 185 -11.64 8.64 15.72
C ILE A 185 -11.39 9.23 17.11
N GLY A 186 -10.15 9.66 17.36
CA GLY A 186 -9.71 10.13 18.67
C GLY A 186 -10.28 11.50 19.06
N THR A 187 -10.40 12.41 18.09
CA THR A 187 -10.84 13.79 18.36
C THR A 187 -12.35 13.96 18.34
N ASP A 188 -13.06 13.35 17.39
CA ASP A 188 -14.50 13.62 17.20
C ASP A 188 -15.37 12.57 17.90
N ILE A 189 -14.98 11.29 17.85
CA ILE A 189 -15.83 10.18 18.31
C ILE A 189 -15.59 9.84 19.78
N THR A 190 -14.33 9.66 20.19
CA THR A 190 -13.99 9.18 21.55
C THR A 190 -13.60 10.28 22.53
N HIS A 191 -13.16 11.45 22.03
CA HIS A 191 -12.55 12.52 22.83
C HIS A 191 -11.29 12.08 23.61
N GLU A 192 -10.61 11.01 23.19
CA GLU A 192 -9.35 10.54 23.79
C GLU A 192 -8.12 11.26 23.21
N GLY A 193 -8.32 12.10 22.19
CA GLY A 193 -7.28 12.83 21.49
C GLY A 193 -6.72 12.07 20.28
N PRO A 194 -5.98 12.76 19.39
CA PRO A 194 -5.46 12.15 18.16
C PRO A 194 -4.48 11.02 18.46
N PHE A 195 -4.52 9.97 17.65
CA PHE A 195 -3.61 8.82 17.68
C PHE A 195 -3.42 8.29 16.26
N ASN A 196 -2.32 7.55 16.03
CA ASN A 196 -2.02 6.90 14.76
C ASN A 196 -2.40 5.42 14.83
N ALA A 197 -2.63 4.79 13.70
CA ALA A 197 -2.83 3.36 13.60
C ALA A 197 -1.49 2.61 13.45
N SER A 198 -1.49 1.33 13.81
CA SER A 198 -0.30 0.49 13.74
C SER A 198 -0.11 -0.08 12.35
N PHE A 199 0.75 0.55 11.56
CA PHE A 199 1.19 0.03 10.26
C PHE A 199 2.63 0.43 9.91
N SER A 200 3.16 -0.22 8.88
CA SER A 200 4.37 0.20 8.19
C SER A 200 4.25 -0.07 6.70
N LEU A 201 4.95 0.74 5.89
CA LEU A 201 5.09 0.55 4.46
C LEU A 201 6.58 0.35 4.16
N SER A 202 6.88 -0.51 3.20
CA SER A 202 8.26 -0.75 2.75
C SER A 202 8.32 -0.82 1.23
N GLY A 203 9.38 -0.26 0.68
CA GLY A 203 9.54 -0.09 -0.75
C GLY A 203 10.93 0.41 -1.11
N VAL A 204 11.09 0.83 -2.37
CA VAL A 204 12.32 1.44 -2.89
C VAL A 204 12.02 2.84 -3.42
N THR A 205 12.98 3.75 -3.26
CA THR A 205 12.85 5.17 -3.64
C THR A 205 13.71 5.55 -4.83
N ASP A 206 14.85 4.88 -5.02
CA ASP A 206 15.77 5.13 -6.14
C ASP A 206 15.15 4.73 -7.49
N ALA A 207 15.14 5.66 -8.46
CA ALA A 207 14.49 5.47 -9.75
C ALA A 207 15.00 4.24 -10.52
N LEU A 208 16.30 3.96 -10.45
CA LEU A 208 16.87 2.77 -11.11
C LEU A 208 16.40 1.48 -10.43
N SER A 209 16.31 1.48 -9.10
CA SER A 209 15.77 0.36 -8.32
C SER A 209 14.28 0.14 -8.61
N ILE A 210 13.50 1.21 -8.75
CA ILE A 210 12.09 1.17 -9.18
C ILE A 210 11.98 0.52 -10.56
N ILE A 211 12.78 0.97 -11.53
CA ILE A 211 12.78 0.44 -12.89
C ILE A 211 13.19 -1.04 -12.92
N ASP A 212 14.21 -1.44 -12.16
CA ASP A 212 14.67 -2.84 -12.14
C ASP A 212 13.62 -3.78 -11.53
N GLN A 213 12.83 -3.32 -10.56
CA GLN A 213 11.72 -4.10 -10.02
C GLN A 213 10.54 -4.22 -10.99
N LEU A 214 10.20 -3.14 -11.71
CA LEU A 214 9.10 -3.13 -12.68
C LEU A 214 9.47 -3.80 -14.01
N VAL A 215 10.74 -3.75 -14.40
CA VAL A 215 11.27 -4.28 -15.67
C VAL A 215 12.54 -5.12 -15.41
N PRO A 216 12.43 -6.28 -14.73
CA PRO A 216 13.60 -7.03 -14.32
C PRO A 216 14.41 -7.55 -15.51
N CYS A 217 15.73 -7.48 -15.39
CA CYS A 217 16.64 -7.98 -16.42
C CYS A 217 16.42 -9.48 -16.74
N SER A 218 15.99 -10.27 -15.74
CA SER A 218 15.76 -11.71 -15.83
C SER A 218 14.53 -12.09 -16.67
N GLY A 219 13.55 -11.20 -16.81
CA GLY A 219 12.30 -11.44 -17.52
C GLY A 219 11.24 -10.39 -17.15
N PRO A 220 10.10 -10.33 -17.87
CA PRO A 220 9.00 -9.47 -17.47
C PRO A 220 8.48 -9.78 -16.06
N ALA A 221 8.02 -8.76 -15.32
CA ALA A 221 7.44 -8.94 -13.99
C ALA A 221 6.23 -9.90 -13.99
N SER A 222 5.46 -9.92 -15.08
CA SER A 222 4.37 -10.88 -15.30
C SER A 222 4.81 -12.34 -15.48
N GLY A 223 6.10 -12.63 -15.36
CA GLY A 223 6.71 -13.93 -15.57
C GLY A 223 7.19 -14.19 -17.01
N GLY A 224 7.99 -15.25 -17.16
CA GLY A 224 8.54 -15.70 -18.44
C GLY A 224 9.90 -15.08 -18.77
N THR A 225 10.21 -14.99 -20.07
CA THR A 225 11.47 -14.41 -20.58
C THR A 225 11.18 -13.33 -21.60
N TRP A 226 12.07 -12.36 -21.71
CA TRP A 226 11.99 -11.33 -22.75
C TRP A 226 12.05 -11.98 -24.14
N LYS A 227 11.12 -11.60 -25.03
CA LYS A 227 11.10 -12.06 -26.43
C LYS A 227 12.41 -11.73 -27.15
N ASN A 228 12.97 -10.56 -26.85
CA ASN A 228 14.27 -10.09 -27.32
C ASN A 228 14.70 -8.83 -26.54
N HIS A 229 15.92 -8.38 -26.77
CA HIS A 229 16.50 -7.20 -26.15
C HIS A 229 15.69 -5.93 -26.43
N GLY A 230 15.12 -5.80 -27.63
CA GLY A 230 14.28 -4.66 -27.99
C GLY A 230 13.01 -4.56 -27.14
N GLN A 231 12.38 -5.68 -26.80
CA GLN A 231 11.24 -5.68 -25.89
C GLN A 231 11.62 -5.18 -24.50
N TYR A 232 12.74 -5.66 -23.94
CA TYR A 232 13.25 -5.18 -22.65
C TYR A 232 13.49 -3.66 -22.65
N VAL A 233 14.23 -3.15 -23.64
CA VAL A 233 14.54 -1.71 -23.73
C VAL A 233 13.25 -0.87 -23.91
N SER A 234 12.30 -1.36 -24.70
CA SER A 234 11.00 -0.70 -24.87
C SER A 234 10.21 -0.64 -23.56
N SER A 235 10.21 -1.73 -22.78
CA SER A 235 9.57 -1.75 -21.46
C SER A 235 10.23 -0.79 -20.48
N VAL A 236 11.57 -0.72 -20.46
CA VAL A 236 12.30 0.29 -19.65
C VAL A 236 11.90 1.70 -20.06
N ALA A 237 11.82 1.99 -21.37
CA ALA A 237 11.42 3.31 -21.86
C ALA A 237 10.00 3.70 -21.43
N HIS A 238 9.05 2.76 -21.44
CA HIS A 238 7.69 3.01 -20.96
C HIS A 238 7.64 3.30 -19.46
N VAL A 239 8.35 2.52 -18.64
CA VAL A 239 8.39 2.77 -17.19
C VAL A 239 9.08 4.09 -16.88
N ALA A 240 10.20 4.41 -17.54
CA ALA A 240 10.87 5.69 -17.38
C ALA A 240 9.97 6.87 -17.76
N GLN A 241 9.18 6.74 -18.84
CA GLN A 241 8.19 7.76 -19.19
C GLN A 241 7.11 7.91 -18.12
N SER A 242 6.55 6.80 -17.62
CA SER A 242 5.56 6.83 -16.53
C SER A 242 6.10 7.51 -15.27
N LEU A 243 7.36 7.22 -14.91
CA LEU A 243 8.03 7.89 -13.80
C LEU A 243 8.19 9.39 -14.04
N ALA A 244 8.53 9.79 -15.26
CA ALA A 244 8.67 11.21 -15.60
C ALA A 244 7.32 11.95 -15.60
N ASP A 245 6.26 11.31 -16.07
CA ASP A 245 4.90 11.86 -16.08
C ASP A 245 4.37 12.05 -14.65
N GLN A 246 4.80 11.20 -13.71
CA GLN A 246 4.54 11.30 -12.28
C GLN A 246 5.50 12.23 -11.52
N GLY A 247 6.47 12.85 -12.21
CA GLY A 247 7.45 13.75 -11.60
C GLY A 247 8.55 13.06 -10.78
N CYS A 248 8.67 11.72 -10.87
CA CYS A 248 9.69 10.94 -10.17
C CYS A 248 11.08 11.09 -10.76
N ILE A 249 11.16 11.36 -12.07
CA ILE A 249 12.40 11.68 -12.79
C ILE A 249 12.14 12.81 -13.79
N SER A 250 13.19 13.46 -14.26
CA SER A 250 13.13 14.43 -15.34
C SER A 250 13.08 13.76 -16.72
N GLN A 251 12.58 14.50 -17.71
CA GLN A 251 12.60 14.07 -19.11
C GLN A 251 14.03 13.84 -19.65
N GLN A 252 15.04 14.49 -19.06
CA GLN A 252 16.45 14.29 -19.43
C GLN A 252 16.97 12.93 -18.94
N GLU A 253 16.53 12.49 -17.76
CA GLU A 253 16.94 11.22 -17.16
C GLU A 253 16.43 10.01 -17.96
N ILE A 254 15.25 10.12 -18.61
CA ILE A 254 14.72 9.08 -19.50
C ILE A 254 15.76 8.66 -20.54
N GLY A 255 16.38 9.65 -21.20
CA GLY A 255 17.36 9.38 -22.25
C GLY A 255 18.57 8.60 -21.75
N GLN A 256 19.05 8.93 -20.55
CA GLN A 256 20.17 8.23 -19.92
C GLN A 256 19.78 6.80 -19.53
N ILE A 257 18.63 6.62 -18.88
CA ILE A 257 18.09 5.32 -18.45
C ILE A 257 17.92 4.38 -19.65
N VAL A 258 17.30 4.86 -20.73
CA VAL A 258 17.05 4.05 -21.94
C VAL A 258 18.36 3.75 -22.66
N SER A 259 19.30 4.68 -22.69
CA SER A 259 20.65 4.46 -23.24
C SER A 259 21.41 3.38 -22.46
N ASP A 260 21.30 3.37 -21.14
CA ASP A 260 21.91 2.35 -20.28
C ASP A 260 21.26 0.98 -20.50
N ALA A 261 19.94 0.92 -20.58
CA ALA A 261 19.21 -0.30 -20.92
C ALA A 261 19.61 -0.85 -22.30
N ALA A 262 19.77 0.00 -23.31
CA ALA A 262 20.20 -0.39 -24.66
C ALA A 262 21.65 -0.92 -24.70
N ARG A 263 22.49 -0.50 -23.77
CA ARG A 263 23.88 -1.00 -23.62
C ARG A 263 23.98 -2.27 -22.78
N SER A 264 22.92 -2.62 -22.04
CA SER A 264 22.89 -3.81 -21.17
C SER A 264 22.90 -5.14 -21.93
N SER A 265 23.03 -6.24 -21.19
CA SER A 265 22.85 -7.60 -21.70
C SER A 265 21.42 -8.14 -21.56
N CYS A 266 20.52 -7.41 -20.89
CA CYS A 266 19.17 -7.85 -20.56
C CYS A 266 18.33 -8.11 -21.80
N GLY A 267 17.49 -9.14 -21.75
CA GLY A 267 16.68 -9.60 -22.88
C GLY A 267 17.44 -10.14 -24.11
N LYS A 268 18.78 -10.22 -24.05
CA LYS A 268 19.56 -10.93 -25.09
C LYS A 268 19.47 -12.44 -24.85
N PRO A 269 19.39 -13.26 -25.91
CA PRO A 269 19.44 -14.71 -25.76
C PRO A 269 20.75 -15.11 -25.07
N THR A 270 20.66 -15.97 -24.07
CA THR A 270 21.84 -16.60 -23.49
C THR A 270 22.55 -17.33 -24.62
N LYS A 271 23.83 -17.01 -24.86
CA LYS A 271 24.61 -17.71 -25.89
C LYS A 271 24.62 -19.19 -25.52
N HIS A 272 23.87 -20.02 -26.24
CA HIS A 272 24.10 -21.45 -26.24
C HIS A 272 25.59 -21.67 -26.50
N GLN A 273 26.29 -22.31 -25.57
CA GLN A 273 27.63 -22.82 -25.82
C GLN A 273 27.53 -23.70 -27.06
N LYS A 274 28.11 -23.25 -28.17
CA LYS A 274 28.20 -24.04 -29.39
C LYS A 274 28.88 -25.36 -29.01
N PRO A 275 28.33 -26.54 -29.34
CA PRO A 275 29.06 -27.78 -29.15
C PRO A 275 30.38 -27.66 -29.93
N GLN A 276 31.49 -27.94 -29.24
CA GLN A 276 32.81 -28.00 -29.86
C GLN A 276 32.70 -28.88 -31.11
N LYS A 277 33.01 -28.31 -32.28
CA LYS A 277 33.16 -29.08 -33.51
C LYS A 277 34.26 -30.11 -33.26
N HIS A 278 33.89 -31.38 -33.08
CA HIS A 278 34.83 -32.48 -33.21
C HIS A 278 35.46 -32.40 -34.59
N GLN A 279 36.77 -32.12 -34.61
CA GLN A 279 37.58 -32.23 -35.81
C GLN A 279 37.51 -33.67 -36.33
N LYS A 280 36.99 -33.84 -37.55
CA LYS A 280 37.09 -35.09 -38.29
C LYS A 280 38.57 -35.37 -38.53
N HIS A 281 39.11 -36.39 -37.87
CA HIS A 281 40.36 -37.02 -38.29
C HIS A 281 40.17 -37.57 -39.72
N GLN A 282 40.88 -36.97 -40.67
CA GLN A 282 41.10 -37.54 -41.99
C GLN A 282 41.93 -38.82 -41.82
N LYS A 283 41.38 -39.95 -42.27
CA LYS A 283 42.14 -41.15 -42.59
C LYS A 283 42.98 -40.85 -43.83
N HIS A 284 44.29 -40.97 -43.73
CA HIS A 284 45.15 -41.24 -44.88
C HIS A 284 45.64 -42.68 -44.80
N HIS A 285 45.66 -43.28 -45.98
CA HIS A 285 46.07 -44.64 -46.33
C HIS A 285 47.49 -44.97 -45.89
#